data_AF-W1YQG8-F1
#
_entry.id   AF-W1YQG8-F1
#
_cell.length_a   1.000
_cell.length_b   1.000
_cell.length_c   1.000
_cell.angle_alpha   90.00
_cell.angle_beta   90.00
_cell.angle_gamma   90.00
#
_symmetry.space_group_name_H-M   'P 1'
#
loop_
_entity.id
_entity.type
_entity.pdbx_description
1 polymer ?
#
loop_
_entity_poly.entity_id
_entity_poly.type
_entity_poly.pdbx_seq_one_letter_code
_entity_poly.pdbx_strand_id
1 'polypeptide(L)'
;NAAREPEIVDLAVLLNKMGAKVRGAGTETLTITGVEELMGTSHSVVQDRIEAGTFMVAAAMTGGNVLVQDAIWEHNRPLIAKLM
;
A
#
# COMPACT_ATOMS: atom_id res chain seq x y z
N ASN A 1 6.62 -9.77 15.01
CA ASN A 1 7.11 -9.31 13.70
C ASN A 1 5.92 -9.26 12.76
N ALA A 2 5.35 -8.08 12.55
CA ALA A 2 4.20 -7.88 11.67
C ALA A 2 4.65 -7.53 10.24
N ALA A 3 3.82 -7.90 9.26
CA ALA A 3 3.95 -7.48 7.87
C ALA A 3 3.84 -5.94 7.77
N ARG A 4 4.67 -5.32 6.91
CA ARG A 4 4.84 -3.86 6.79
C ARG A 4 4.46 -3.32 5.41
N GLU A 5 3.92 -4.19 4.57
CA GLU A 5 3.59 -3.89 3.20
C GLU A 5 2.42 -2.89 3.12
N PRO A 6 2.36 -2.07 2.05
CA PRO A 6 1.28 -1.09 1.87
C PRO A 6 -0.12 -1.68 1.96
N GLU A 7 -0.29 -2.93 1.53
CA GLU A 7 -1.58 -3.64 1.57
C GLU A 7 -2.05 -3.88 3.02
N ILE A 8 -1.12 -4.05 3.97
CA ILE A 8 -1.42 -4.18 5.41
C ILE A 8 -1.90 -2.84 5.98
N VAL A 9 -1.28 -1.74 5.53
CA VAL A 9 -1.68 -0.38 5.93
C VAL A 9 -3.08 -0.08 5.40
N ASP A 10 -3.36 -0.39 4.14
CA ASP A 10 -4.65 -0.14 3.51
C ASP A 10 -5.80 -0.90 4.20
N LEU A 11 -5.57 -2.17 4.52
CA LEU A 11 -6.52 -2.97 5.29
C LEU A 11 -6.77 -2.38 6.68
N ALA A 12 -5.72 -1.95 7.39
CA ALA A 12 -5.87 -1.30 8.69
C ALA A 12 -6.67 0.02 8.59
N VAL A 13 -6.47 0.79 7.52
CA VAL A 13 -7.24 2.00 7.23
C VAL A 13 -8.72 1.65 6.99
N LEU A 14 -9.02 0.62 6.18
CA LEU A 14 -10.38 0.14 5.96
C LEU A 14 -11.04 -0.29 7.28
N LEU A 15 -10.39 -1.15 8.06
CA LEU A 15 -10.93 -1.63 9.33
C LEU A 15 -11.20 -0.48 10.31
N ASN A 16 -10.30 0.50 10.39
CA ASN A 16 -10.50 1.68 11.23
C ASN A 16 -11.68 2.56 10.73
N LYS A 17 -11.88 2.68 9.40
CA LYS A 17 -13.08 3.34 8.85
C LYS A 17 -14.38 2.60 9.19
N MET A 18 -14.31 1.28 9.42
CA MET A 18 -15.42 0.45 9.88
C MET A 18 -15.64 0.52 11.41
N GLY A 19 -14.79 1.23 12.16
CA GLY A 19 -14.90 1.38 13.61
C GLY A 19 -13.90 0.55 14.42
N ALA A 20 -12.99 -0.18 13.78
CA ALA A 20 -11.94 -0.91 14.48
C ALA A 20 -10.93 0.03 15.17
N LYS A 21 -10.14 -0.53 16.09
CA LYS A 21 -9.02 0.16 16.76
C LYS A 21 -7.71 -0.54 16.44
N VAL A 22 -7.23 -0.37 15.22
CA VAL A 22 -5.95 -0.91 14.71
C VAL A 22 -4.89 0.18 14.69
N ARG A 23 -3.75 -0.06 15.34
CA ARG A 23 -2.61 0.86 15.40
C ARG A 23 -1.31 0.15 15.04
N GLY A 24 -0.35 0.90 14.52
CA GLY A 24 0.99 0.40 14.20
C GLY A 24 1.13 -0.33 12.86
N ALA A 25 0.12 -0.27 11.98
CA ALA A 25 0.23 -0.81 10.62
C ALA A 25 1.37 -0.11 9.85
N GLY A 26 2.17 -0.88 9.11
CA GLY A 26 3.40 -0.40 8.47
C GLY A 26 4.64 -0.42 9.37
N THR A 27 4.47 -0.72 10.66
CA THR A 27 5.57 -0.92 11.62
C THR A 27 5.71 -2.40 11.99
N GLU A 28 6.76 -2.74 12.72
CA GLU A 28 7.04 -4.13 13.15
C GLU A 28 6.04 -4.67 14.19
N THR A 29 5.30 -3.76 14.84
CA THR A 29 4.36 -4.08 15.91
C THR A 29 2.97 -3.55 15.57
N LEU A 30 2.01 -4.47 15.46
CA LEU A 30 0.60 -4.16 15.27
C LEU A 30 -0.14 -4.35 16.60
N THR A 31 -0.95 -3.36 17.01
CA THR A 31 -1.80 -3.44 18.20
C THR A 31 -3.26 -3.25 17.81
N ILE A 32 -4.10 -4.20 18.22
CA ILE A 32 -5.53 -4.21 17.93
C ILE A 32 -6.28 -4.25 19.25
N THR A 33 -7.19 -3.32 19.46
CA THR A 33 -8.16 -3.37 20.56
C THR A 33 -9.51 -3.79 20.02
N GLY A 34 -10.07 -4.88 20.56
CA GLY A 34 -11.40 -5.37 20.17
C GLY A 34 -12.49 -4.31 20.36
N VAL A 35 -13.50 -4.37 19.50
CA VAL A 35 -14.72 -3.54 19.53
C VAL A 35 -15.94 -4.45 19.42
N GLU A 36 -17.10 -3.96 19.82
CA GLU A 36 -18.34 -4.76 19.85
C GLU A 36 -18.83 -5.12 18.45
N GLU A 37 -18.77 -4.17 17.52
CA GLU A 37 -19.20 -4.35 16.13
C GLU A 37 -18.39 -3.49 15.16
N LEU A 38 -18.43 -3.87 13.88
CA LEU A 38 -17.91 -3.08 12.76
C LEU A 38 -19.06 -2.72 11.83
N MET A 39 -18.98 -1.53 11.25
CA MET A 39 -20.00 -0.99 10.35
C MET A 39 -19.50 -0.95 8.90
N GLY A 40 -20.43 -1.06 7.95
CA GLY A 40 -20.12 -0.89 6.53
C GLY A 40 -19.57 0.50 6.22
N THR A 41 -18.61 0.59 5.30
CA THR A 41 -17.99 1.85 4.89
C THR A 41 -17.63 1.83 3.40
N SER A 42 -17.34 3.00 2.84
CA SER A 42 -16.77 3.13 1.50
C SER A 42 -15.27 3.39 1.60
N HIS A 43 -14.50 2.67 0.78
CA HIS A 43 -13.05 2.75 0.79
C HIS A 43 -12.51 2.52 -0.63
N SER A 44 -11.68 3.43 -1.11
CA SER A 44 -10.92 3.27 -2.34
C SER A 44 -9.65 2.50 -2.03
N VAL A 45 -9.47 1.35 -2.67
CA VAL A 45 -8.29 0.49 -2.51
C VAL A 45 -7.04 1.23 -2.98
N VAL A 46 -5.94 1.01 -2.29
CA VAL A 46 -4.62 1.51 -2.69
C VAL A 46 -4.24 1.05 -4.10
N GLN A 47 -3.50 1.88 -4.82
CA GLN A 47 -2.95 1.52 -6.14
C GLN A 47 -2.06 0.25 -6.05
N ASP A 48 -2.16 -0.61 -7.06
CA ASP A 48 -1.29 -1.77 -7.22
C ASP A 48 0.15 -1.35 -7.56
N ARG A 49 1.03 -1.45 -6.56
CA ARG A 49 2.46 -1.14 -6.72
C ARG A 49 3.22 -2.13 -7.61
N ILE A 50 2.75 -3.37 -7.74
CA ILE A 50 3.40 -4.38 -8.58
C ILE A 50 3.05 -4.13 -10.05
N GLU A 51 1.80 -3.78 -10.34
CA GLU A 51 1.40 -3.31 -11.67
C GLU A 51 2.17 -2.04 -12.06
N ALA A 52 2.19 -1.03 -11.19
CA ALA A 52 2.96 0.19 -11.42
C ALA A 52 4.44 -0.11 -11.69
N GLY A 53 5.06 -0.94 -10.85
CA GLY A 53 6.44 -1.37 -11.00
C GLY A 53 6.70 -2.16 -12.30
N THR A 54 5.73 -2.96 -12.75
CA THR A 54 5.83 -3.71 -14.01
C THR A 54 5.91 -2.75 -15.20
N PHE A 55 5.09 -1.70 -15.23
CA PHE A 55 5.18 -0.65 -16.25
C PHE A 55 6.49 0.15 -16.18
N MET A 56 6.99 0.44 -14.97
CA MET A 56 8.30 1.09 -14.80
C MET A 56 9.43 0.27 -15.42
N VAL A 57 9.46 -1.04 -15.16
CA VAL A 57 10.46 -1.96 -15.73
C VAL A 57 10.31 -2.06 -17.25
N ALA A 58 9.07 -2.13 -17.74
CA ALA A 58 8.80 -2.16 -19.18
C ALA A 58 9.32 -0.91 -19.91
N ALA A 59 9.13 0.28 -19.32
CA ALA A 59 9.66 1.53 -19.87
C ALA A 59 11.20 1.53 -19.86
N ALA A 60 11.81 1.12 -18.74
CA ALA A 60 13.26 1.06 -18.59
C ALA A 60 13.92 0.10 -19.61
N MET A 61 13.38 -1.11 -19.78
CA MET A 61 13.97 -2.12 -20.67
C MET A 61 13.79 -1.81 -22.16
N THR A 62 12.81 -0.98 -22.52
CA THR A 62 12.54 -0.56 -23.90
C THR A 62 13.14 0.80 -24.25
N GLY A 63 13.74 1.50 -23.28
CA GLY A 63 14.20 2.88 -23.46
C GLY A 63 13.05 3.88 -23.69
N GLY A 64 11.85 3.54 -23.24
CA GLY A 64 10.66 4.35 -23.40
C GLY A 64 10.56 5.49 -22.38
N ASN A 65 9.62 6.40 -22.61
CA ASN A 65 9.25 7.47 -21.67
C ASN A 65 7.76 7.32 -21.31
N VAL A 66 7.49 6.78 -20.12
CA VAL A 66 6.14 6.44 -19.66
C VAL A 66 5.83 7.16 -18.35
N LEU A 67 4.65 7.77 -18.27
CA LEU A 67 4.08 8.28 -17.03
C LEU A 67 3.11 7.24 -16.46
N VAL A 68 3.46 6.63 -15.32
CA VAL A 68 2.53 5.79 -14.55
C VAL A 68 1.70 6.70 -13.66
N GLN A 69 0.44 6.93 -14.04
CA GLN A 69 -0.46 7.83 -13.31
C GLN A 69 -0.78 7.29 -11.91
N ASP A 70 -0.94 8.20 -10.95
CA ASP A 70 -1.25 7.93 -9.54
C ASP A 70 -0.26 7.01 -8.80
N ALA A 71 0.93 6.79 -9.39
CA ALA A 71 2.00 6.01 -8.79
C ALA A 71 2.43 6.56 -7.43
N ILE A 72 2.34 5.72 -6.39
CA ILE A 72 2.79 6.09 -5.05
C ILE A 72 4.29 5.79 -4.91
N TRP A 73 5.09 6.85 -4.85
CA TRP A 73 6.56 6.77 -4.75
C TRP A 73 7.00 5.94 -3.53
N GLU A 74 6.36 6.16 -2.38
CA GLU A 74 6.66 5.48 -1.12
C GLU A 74 6.58 3.95 -1.22
N HIS A 75 5.63 3.45 -2.00
CA HIS A 75 5.39 2.00 -2.17
C HIS A 75 6.39 1.34 -3.12
N ASN A 76 7.09 2.14 -3.92
CA ASN A 76 8.03 1.69 -4.96
C ASN A 76 9.50 2.03 -4.64
N ARG A 77 9.80 2.60 -3.46
CA ARG A 77 11.16 3.00 -3.04
C ARG A 77 12.28 1.99 -3.39
N PRO A 78 12.18 0.70 -3.03
CA PRO A 78 13.27 -0.25 -3.32
C PRO A 78 13.41 -0.54 -4.83
N LEU A 79 12.32 -0.53 -5.58
CA LEU A 79 12.34 -0.73 -7.03
C LEU A 79 12.98 0.48 -7.73
N ILE A 80 12.54 1.69 -7.37
CA ILE A 80 13.08 2.93 -7.93
C ILE A 80 14.59 3.03 -7.68
N ALA A 81 15.04 2.69 -6.47
CA ALA A 81 16.47 2.66 -6.13
C ALA A 81 17.31 1.65 -6.93
N LYS A 82 16.67 0.69 -7.62
CA LYS A 82 17.35 -0.28 -8.51
C LYS A 82 17.28 0.10 -9.99
N LEU A 83 16.36 0.98 -10.36
CA LEU A 83 16.22 1.48 -11.74
C LEU A 83 17.07 2.74 -11.99
N MET A 84 17.47 3.45 -10.93
CA MET A 84 18.46 4.53 -10.95
C MET A 84 19.88 3.97 -10.83
#